data_AF-A0AAV4W2L6-F1
#
_entry.id   AF-A0AAV4W2L6-F1
#
_cell.length_a   1.000
_cell.length_b   1.000
_cell.length_c   1.000
_cell.angle_alpha   90.00
_cell.angle_beta   90.00
_cell.angle_gamma   90.00
#
_symmetry.space_group_name_H-M   'P 1'
#
loop_
_entity.id
_entity.type
_entity.pdbx_description
1 polymer ?
#
loop_
_entity_poly.entity_id
_entity_poly.type
_entity_poly.pdbx_seq_one_letter_code
_entity_poly.pdbx_strand_id
1 'polypeptide(L)'
;MEHGGTANCGSNAVLDMYKIYRDRAVFPVEEPDWVCIKNQTSTDVSQIVLSNIVPPGVYIQPFQDYFLPAMVAYDQALIGFKRSLQLSYSCKEVNSKTLVAFKDGACVGFGTIKESCLGAEG
;
A
#
# COMPACT_ATOMS: atom_id res chain seq x y z
N MET A 1 5.91 -4.26 26.93
CA MET A 1 7.30 -4.11 26.48
C MET A 1 7.41 -2.66 26.02
N GLU A 2 8.18 -1.81 26.71
CA GLU A 2 8.34 -0.41 26.31
C GLU A 2 9.21 -0.33 25.06
N HIS A 3 8.72 0.34 24.02
CA HIS A 3 9.42 0.50 22.75
C HIS A 3 10.64 1.43 22.91
N GLY A 4 11.83 0.91 22.61
CA GLY A 4 13.07 1.69 22.52
C GLY A 4 13.12 2.50 21.21
N GLY A 5 12.40 3.63 21.16
CA GLY A 5 12.44 4.57 20.03
C GLY A 5 11.63 4.14 18.80
N THR A 6 11.95 4.68 17.63
CA THR A 6 11.19 4.50 16.37
C THR A 6 11.63 3.27 15.56
N ALA A 7 12.50 2.42 16.10
CA ALA A 7 13.09 1.29 15.40
C ALA A 7 12.28 0.00 15.61
N ASN A 8 11.03 0.00 15.15
CA ASN A 8 10.20 -1.20 15.11
C ASN A 8 10.45 -1.98 13.81
N CYS A 9 10.42 -3.30 13.87
CA CYS A 9 10.37 -4.13 12.67
C CYS A 9 9.13 -5.03 12.70
N GLY A 10 8.49 -5.15 11.55
CA GLY A 10 7.37 -6.05 11.33
C GLY A 10 7.63 -6.82 10.05
N SER A 11 7.19 -8.08 10.01
CA SER A 11 7.24 -8.91 8.81
C SER A 11 5.93 -9.65 8.67
N ASN A 12 5.44 -9.73 7.44
CA ASN A 12 4.43 -10.70 7.10
C ASN A 12 5.10 -12.07 7.00
N ALA A 13 4.37 -13.13 7.35
CA ALA A 13 4.83 -14.50 7.23
C ALA A 13 3.77 -15.32 6.49
N VAL A 14 4.23 -16.29 5.71
CA VAL A 14 3.33 -17.31 5.15
C VAL A 14 2.77 -18.18 6.28
N LEU A 15 1.67 -18.88 6.01
CA LEU A 15 1.00 -19.73 6.99
C LEU A 15 2.01 -20.64 7.74
N ASP A 16 1.83 -20.76 9.05
CA ASP A 16 2.67 -21.51 9.98
C ASP A 16 4.11 -21.01 10.19
N MET A 17 4.67 -20.21 9.28
CA MET A 17 6.03 -19.66 9.45
C MET A 17 6.09 -18.54 10.49
N TYR A 18 4.96 -17.87 10.78
CA TYR A 18 4.90 -16.86 11.84
C TYR A 18 5.28 -17.41 13.22
N LYS A 19 5.04 -18.72 13.46
CA LYS A 19 5.38 -19.40 14.72
C LYS A 19 6.87 -19.35 15.01
N ILE A 20 7.73 -19.39 13.99
CA ILE A 20 9.18 -19.28 14.16
C ILE A 20 9.54 -17.90 14.73
N TYR A 21 8.96 -16.83 14.21
CA TYR A 21 9.23 -15.46 14.69
C TYR A 21 8.66 -15.23 16.08
N ARG A 22 7.46 -15.74 16.36
CA ARG A 22 6.84 -15.68 17.69
C ARG A 22 7.66 -16.46 18.74
N ASP A 23 8.01 -17.71 18.44
CA ASP A 23 8.57 -18.64 19.42
C ASP A 23 10.08 -18.41 19.64
N ARG A 24 10.82 -18.01 18.59
CA ARG A 24 12.28 -17.81 18.69
C ARG A 24 12.71 -16.37 18.88
N ALA A 25 11.98 -15.41 18.33
CA ALA A 25 12.34 -14.01 18.35
C ALA A 25 11.38 -13.16 19.19
N VAL A 26 10.35 -13.77 19.79
CA VAL A 26 9.38 -13.12 20.69
C VAL A 26 8.63 -11.97 20.01
N PHE A 27 8.41 -12.08 18.70
CA PHE A 27 7.59 -11.13 17.96
C PHE A 27 6.11 -11.37 18.28
N PRO A 28 5.34 -10.36 18.74
CA PRO A 28 3.91 -10.50 18.89
C PRO A 28 3.23 -10.71 17.53
N VAL A 29 2.14 -11.45 17.53
CA VAL A 29 1.27 -11.59 16.35
C VAL A 29 0.22 -10.50 16.41
N GLU A 30 0.36 -9.48 15.58
CA GLU A 30 -0.54 -8.31 15.55
C GLU A 30 -1.79 -8.57 14.69
N GLU A 31 -1.65 -9.32 13.59
CA GLU A 31 -2.75 -9.66 12.67
C GLU A 31 -2.65 -11.15 12.29
N PRO A 32 -3.55 -12.01 12.81
CA PRO A 32 -3.52 -13.45 12.53
C PRO A 32 -4.07 -13.81 11.15
N ASP A 33 -4.98 -13.00 10.59
CA ASP A 33 -5.78 -13.35 9.43
C ASP A 33 -5.54 -12.36 8.28
N TRP A 34 -4.44 -12.54 7.55
CA TRP A 34 -4.17 -11.75 6.35
C TRP A 34 -4.55 -12.51 5.08
N VAL A 35 -5.50 -11.97 4.32
CA VAL A 35 -5.94 -12.54 3.05
C VAL A 35 -5.35 -11.76 1.90
N CYS A 36 -4.49 -12.41 1.12
CA CYS A 36 -4.16 -11.93 -0.21
C CYS A 36 -5.36 -12.20 -1.13
N ILE A 37 -6.11 -11.16 -1.48
CA ILE A 37 -7.20 -11.28 -2.45
C ILE A 37 -6.57 -11.40 -3.84
N LYS A 38 -6.50 -12.63 -4.36
CA LYS A 38 -6.19 -12.86 -5.77
C LYS A 38 -7.44 -12.52 -6.58
N ASN A 39 -7.51 -11.29 -7.10
CA ASN A 39 -8.52 -10.95 -8.11
C ASN A 39 -8.16 -11.61 -9.45
N GLN A 40 -8.37 -12.91 -9.55
CA GLN A 40 -8.73 -13.55 -10.82
C GLN A 40 -10.24 -13.74 -10.78
N THR A 41 -10.99 -12.73 -11.24
CA THR A 41 -12.41 -12.93 -11.48
C THR A 41 -12.55 -13.40 -12.93
N SER A 42 -13.16 -14.57 -13.13
CA SER A 42 -13.63 -15.02 -14.45
C SER A 42 -14.89 -14.29 -14.91
N THR A 43 -15.35 -13.31 -14.12
CA THR A 43 -16.56 -12.51 -14.31
C THR A 43 -16.24 -11.04 -14.08
N ASP A 44 -17.02 -10.16 -14.70
CA ASP A 44 -16.85 -8.71 -14.56
C ASP A 44 -16.91 -8.28 -13.09
N VAL A 45 -15.96 -7.44 -12.69
CA VAL A 45 -15.99 -6.78 -11.37
C VAL A 45 -17.32 -6.04 -11.24
N SER A 46 -18.11 -6.37 -10.22
CA SER A 46 -19.41 -5.75 -10.00
C SER A 46 -19.26 -4.24 -9.88
N GLN A 47 -19.70 -3.50 -10.90
CA GLN A 47 -19.66 -2.04 -10.90
C GLN A 47 -20.57 -1.42 -9.83
N ILE A 48 -21.50 -2.21 -9.25
CA ILE A 48 -22.45 -1.75 -8.23
C ILE A 48 -21.73 -1.30 -6.96
N VAL A 49 -20.60 -1.93 -6.62
CA VAL A 49 -19.79 -1.57 -5.44
C VAL A 49 -18.64 -0.61 -5.76
N LEU A 50 -18.47 -0.27 -7.05
CA LEU A 50 -17.45 0.67 -7.51
C LEU A 50 -18.11 2.02 -7.76
N SER A 51 -17.67 3.04 -7.02
CA SER A 51 -18.07 4.41 -7.34
C SER A 51 -17.06 5.02 -8.31
N ASN A 52 -17.56 5.53 -9.43
CA ASN A 52 -16.81 6.43 -10.31
C ASN A 52 -16.94 7.90 -9.88
N ILE A 53 -17.62 8.17 -8.76
CA ILE A 53 -17.84 9.52 -8.26
C ILE A 53 -16.61 9.94 -7.45
N VAL A 54 -15.86 10.87 -8.01
CA VAL A 54 -14.78 11.54 -7.28
C VAL A 54 -15.40 12.56 -6.31
N PRO A 55 -15.05 12.53 -5.01
CA PRO A 55 -15.60 13.48 -4.04
C PRO A 55 -15.33 14.94 -4.46
N PRO A 56 -16.23 15.90 -4.14
CA PRO A 56 -16.03 17.31 -4.48
C PRO A 56 -14.68 17.85 -3.98
N GLY A 57 -13.97 18.56 -4.86
CA GLY A 57 -12.65 19.14 -4.58
C GLY A 57 -11.49 18.14 -4.61
N VAL A 58 -11.75 16.86 -4.88
CA VAL A 58 -10.71 15.85 -5.09
C VAL A 58 -10.37 15.77 -6.57
N TYR A 59 -9.07 15.73 -6.88
CA TYR A 59 -8.56 15.55 -8.23
C TYR A 59 -7.60 14.37 -8.27
N ILE A 60 -7.81 13.46 -9.22
CA ILE A 60 -6.97 12.28 -9.41
C ILE A 60 -6.11 12.51 -10.65
N GLN A 61 -4.80 12.31 -10.54
CA GLN A 61 -3.85 12.52 -11.63
C GLN A 61 -2.73 11.47 -11.65
N PRO A 62 -2.13 11.20 -12.82
CA PRO A 62 -0.94 10.35 -12.92
C PRO A 62 0.20 10.87 -12.05
N PHE A 63 0.96 9.95 -11.46
CA PHE A 63 2.12 10.28 -10.65
C PHE A 63 3.14 11.15 -11.41
N GLN A 64 3.72 12.11 -10.69
CA GLN A 64 4.83 12.95 -11.11
C GLN A 64 5.78 13.08 -9.92
N ASP A 65 7.09 13.19 -10.18
CA ASP A 65 8.11 13.16 -9.13
C ASP A 65 7.93 14.23 -8.06
N TYR A 66 7.37 15.40 -8.41
CA TYR A 66 7.12 16.48 -7.46
C TYR A 66 5.97 16.20 -6.49
N PHE A 67 5.14 15.17 -6.73
CA PHE A 67 4.11 14.74 -5.77
C PHE A 67 4.69 13.93 -4.60
N LEU A 68 5.90 13.37 -4.76
CA LEU A 68 6.51 12.45 -3.80
C LEU A 68 6.56 13.01 -2.37
N PRO A 69 6.91 14.29 -2.11
CA PRO A 69 6.88 14.83 -0.74
C PRO A 69 5.50 14.76 -0.07
N ALA A 70 4.44 15.10 -0.81
CA ALA A 70 3.07 15.05 -0.30
C ALA A 70 2.60 13.60 -0.09
N MET A 71 2.95 12.71 -1.01
CA MET A 71 2.65 11.28 -0.87
C MET A 71 3.35 10.66 0.33
N VAL A 72 4.63 11.00 0.57
CA VAL A 72 5.38 10.53 1.76
C VAL A 72 4.74 11.03 3.05
N ALA A 73 4.28 12.28 3.09
CA ALA A 73 3.60 12.82 4.26
C ALA A 73 2.28 12.09 4.56
N TYR A 74 1.44 11.88 3.53
CA TYR A 74 0.20 11.10 3.64
C TYR A 74 0.49 9.65 4.07
N ASP A 75 1.44 9.00 3.42
CA ASP A 75 1.82 7.62 3.69
C ASP A 75 2.35 7.41 5.11
N GLN A 76 3.23 8.31 5.57
CA GLN A 76 3.74 8.28 6.93
C GLN A 76 2.64 8.50 7.96
N ALA A 77 1.68 9.39 7.69
CA ALA A 77 0.54 9.63 8.59
C ALA A 77 -0.39 8.41 8.68
N LEU A 78 -0.56 7.66 7.58
CA LEU A 78 -1.40 6.47 7.52
C LEU A 78 -0.73 5.23 8.13
N ILE A 79 0.54 5.01 7.79
CA ILE A 79 1.28 3.78 8.10
C ILE A 79 2.05 3.88 9.43
N GLY A 80 2.35 5.10 9.89
CA GLY A 80 3.04 5.37 11.16
C GLY A 80 4.56 5.33 11.08
N PHE A 81 5.16 5.07 9.91
CA PHE A 81 6.62 5.14 9.71
C PHE A 81 6.99 5.61 8.30
N LYS A 82 8.23 6.10 8.16
CA LYS A 82 8.73 6.69 6.91
C LYS A 82 9.30 5.63 5.98
N ARG A 83 8.57 5.30 4.91
CA ARG A 83 8.99 4.38 3.83
C ARG A 83 9.23 5.08 2.48
N SER A 84 9.80 6.29 2.52
CA SER A 84 9.93 7.16 1.34
C SER A 84 10.72 6.57 0.18
N LEU A 85 11.78 5.79 0.46
CA LEU A 85 12.57 5.10 -0.56
C LEU A 85 11.75 4.01 -1.27
N GLN A 86 11.06 3.17 -0.49
CA GLN A 86 10.17 2.14 -1.04
C GLN A 86 9.07 2.78 -1.90
N LEU A 87 8.44 3.85 -1.40
CA LEU A 87 7.40 4.56 -2.14
C LEU A 87 7.94 5.12 -3.46
N SER A 88 9.10 5.79 -3.44
CA SER A 88 9.74 6.33 -4.64
C SER A 88 10.06 5.25 -5.68
N TYR A 89 10.65 4.13 -5.25
CA TYR A 89 10.97 3.04 -6.18
C TYR A 89 9.72 2.37 -6.71
N SER A 90 8.70 2.19 -5.86
CA SER A 90 7.42 1.66 -6.30
C SER A 90 6.78 2.57 -7.37
N CYS A 91 6.74 3.89 -7.18
CA CYS A 91 6.14 4.78 -8.17
C CYS A 91 6.87 4.79 -9.53
N LYS A 92 8.15 4.38 -9.54
CA LYS A 92 9.03 4.36 -10.72
C LYS A 92 9.28 2.98 -11.31
N GLU A 93 8.62 1.95 -10.78
CA GLU A 93 8.78 0.59 -11.28
C GLU A 93 8.31 0.49 -12.73
N VAL A 94 9.07 -0.24 -13.55
CA VAL A 94 8.70 -0.52 -14.94
C VAL A 94 7.37 -1.28 -14.97
N ASN A 95 6.51 -0.98 -15.94
CA ASN A 95 5.17 -1.58 -16.07
C ASN A 95 4.30 -1.34 -14.82
N SER A 96 4.40 -0.13 -14.26
CA SER A 96 3.50 0.31 -13.20
C SER A 96 2.82 1.63 -13.54
N LYS A 97 1.60 1.79 -13.02
CA LYS A 97 0.80 3.01 -13.15
C LYS A 97 0.39 3.46 -11.76
N THR A 98 0.89 4.63 -11.35
CA THR A 98 0.51 5.23 -10.07
C THR A 98 -0.41 6.41 -10.31
N LEU A 99 -1.53 6.45 -9.58
CA LEU A 99 -2.46 7.57 -9.52
C LEU A 99 -2.44 8.18 -8.12
N VAL A 100 -2.52 9.51 -8.06
CA VAL A 100 -2.48 10.27 -6.81
C VAL A 100 -3.70 11.17 -6.75
N ALA A 101 -4.38 11.18 -5.60
CA ALA A 101 -5.54 12.00 -5.31
C ALA A 101 -5.12 13.20 -4.45
N PHE A 102 -5.50 14.40 -4.88
CA PHE A 102 -5.26 15.65 -4.15
C PHE A 102 -6.56 16.36 -3.80
N LYS A 103 -6.59 17.01 -2.64
CA LYS A 103 -7.64 17.93 -2.20
C LYS A 103 -7.00 19.12 -1.50
N ASP A 104 -7.34 20.34 -1.89
CA ASP A 104 -6.84 21.58 -1.27
C ASP A 104 -5.30 21.63 -1.15
N GLY A 105 -4.59 21.09 -2.15
CA GLY A 105 -3.12 21.02 -2.18
C GLY A 105 -2.48 19.88 -1.36
N ALA A 106 -3.28 19.11 -0.62
CA ALA A 106 -2.81 17.96 0.15
C ALA A 106 -3.05 16.64 -0.60
N CYS A 107 -2.13 15.69 -0.48
CA CYS A 107 -2.36 14.31 -0.92
C CYS A 107 -3.37 13.65 0.03
N VAL A 108 -4.44 13.08 -0.52
CA VAL A 108 -5.52 12.41 0.24
C VAL A 108 -5.63 10.92 -0.09
N GLY A 109 -4.76 10.41 -0.96
CA GLY A 109 -4.72 9.01 -1.33
C GLY A 109 -3.85 8.78 -2.56
N PHE A 110 -3.37 7.55 -2.73
CA PHE A 110 -2.71 7.11 -3.95
C PHE A 110 -2.87 5.61 -4.10
N GLY A 111 -2.70 5.13 -5.33
CA GLY A 111 -2.70 3.71 -5.63
C GLY A 111 -1.75 3.42 -6.79
N THR A 112 -1.05 2.29 -6.71
CA THR A 112 -0.16 1.82 -7.77
C THR A 112 -0.66 0.49 -8.31
N ILE A 113 -0.84 0.43 -9.62
CA ILE A 113 -1.11 -0.78 -10.39
C ILE A 113 0.24 -1.32 -10.84
N LYS A 114 0.54 -2.58 -10.52
CA LYS A 114 1.76 -3.29 -10.91
C LYS A 114 1.39 -4.37 -11.92
N GLU A 115 1.79 -4.20 -13.17
CA GLU A 115 1.53 -5.18 -14.23
C GLU A 115 2.60 -6.30 -14.22
N SER A 116 3.65 -6.16 -13.39
CA SER A 116 4.74 -7.12 -13.20
C SER A 116 4.43 -8.25 -12.21
N CYS A 117 3.30 -8.21 -11.50
CA CYS A 117 2.94 -9.25 -10.53
C CYS A 117 2.68 -10.59 -11.24
N LEU A 118 3.32 -11.67 -10.75
CA LEU A 118 3.11 -13.05 -11.22
C LEU A 118 1.60 -13.38 -11.35
N GLY A 119 1.16 -13.65 -12.58
CA GLY A 119 -0.25 -13.92 -12.91
C GLY A 119 -1.01 -12.75 -13.54
N ALA A 120 -0.38 -11.59 -13.73
CA ALA A 120 -0.89 -10.51 -14.58
C ALA A 120 -0.68 -10.86 -16.07
N GLU A 121 -1.36 -11.89 -16.56
CA GLU A 121 -1.52 -12.11 -18.00
C GLU A 121 -2.71 -11.26 -18.47
N GLY A 122 -2.46 -10.41 -19.46
CA GLY A 122 -3.47 -9.54 -20.09
C GLY A 122 -4.33 -10.25 -21.13
#